data_AF-A0A016VK48-F1
#
_entry.id   AF-A0A016VK48-F1
#
_cell.length_a   1.000
_cell.length_b   1.000
_cell.length_c   1.000
_cell.angle_alpha   90.00
_cell.angle_beta   90.00
_cell.angle_gamma   90.00
#
_symmetry.space_group_name_H-M   'P 1'
#
loop_
_entity.id
_entity.type
_entity.pdbx_description
1 polymer ?
#
loop_
_entity_poly.entity_id
_entity_poly.type
_entity_poly.pdbx_seq_one_letter_code
_entity_poly.pdbx_strand_id
1 'polypeptide(L)'
;MKALVLLLSYFSIVSAEKLEECPGVGHKTIKGAQASEVVAQVILTKKYESYGRYTEHDVEEQLFYRPANKTSYYSVILIPNRCNVTTGIRYLVGCNLGNTCDYVVPFTITPRRKPKNMTMSSKH
;
A
#
# COMPACT_ATOMS: atom_id res chain seq x y z
N MET A 1 -30.61 -38.09 -6.17
CA MET A 1 -30.47 -37.01 -7.19
C MET A 1 -30.12 -35.73 -6.46
N LYS A 2 -29.12 -35.01 -6.99
CA LYS A 2 -28.41 -33.88 -6.35
C LYS A 2 -29.32 -32.63 -6.28
N ALA A 3 -29.54 -32.09 -5.08
CA ALA A 3 -30.04 -30.73 -4.90
C ALA A 3 -28.90 -29.88 -4.32
N LEU A 4 -28.13 -29.31 -5.25
CA LEU A 4 -27.04 -28.38 -5.00
C LEU A 4 -27.65 -26.98 -4.99
N VAL A 5 -28.00 -26.44 -3.82
CA VAL A 5 -28.53 -25.07 -3.69
C VAL A 5 -27.51 -24.24 -2.93
N LEU A 6 -26.60 -23.66 -3.73
CA LEU A 6 -26.09 -22.29 -3.63
C LEU A 6 -26.12 -21.65 -2.22
N LEU A 7 -25.09 -21.94 -1.43
CA LEU A 7 -24.64 -21.11 -0.31
C LEU A 7 -23.44 -20.27 -0.78
N LEU A 8 -23.70 -19.33 -1.69
CA LEU A 8 -22.74 -18.31 -2.14
C LEU A 8 -23.42 -16.95 -2.08
N SER A 9 -23.65 -16.44 -0.88
CA SER A 9 -24.12 -15.05 -0.68
C SER A 9 -23.58 -14.41 0.61
N TYR A 10 -22.40 -14.85 1.07
CA TYR A 10 -21.69 -14.21 2.20
C TYR A 10 -20.34 -13.59 1.82
N PHE A 11 -20.13 -13.33 0.53
CA PHE A 11 -19.15 -12.34 0.12
C PHE A 11 -19.91 -11.07 -0.21
N SER A 12 -20.06 -10.21 0.78
CA SER A 12 -20.40 -8.80 0.57
C SER A 12 -19.45 -8.26 -0.49
N ILE A 13 -19.98 -8.10 -1.71
CA ILE A 13 -19.36 -7.28 -2.74
C ILE A 13 -19.37 -5.88 -2.14
N VAL A 14 -18.26 -5.51 -1.50
CA VAL A 14 -18.00 -4.12 -1.14
C VAL A 14 -18.02 -3.36 -2.45
N SER A 15 -19.11 -2.62 -2.67
CA SER A 15 -19.31 -1.83 -3.87
C SER A 15 -18.12 -0.91 -4.05
N ALA A 16 -17.45 -1.02 -5.21
CA ALA A 16 -16.24 -0.28 -5.56
C ALA A 16 -16.49 1.23 -5.84
N GLU A 17 -17.59 1.79 -5.33
CA GLU A 17 -18.05 3.15 -5.63
C GLU A 17 -17.96 4.07 -4.41
N LYS A 18 -16.83 4.06 -3.68
CA LYS A 18 -16.30 5.19 -2.88
C LYS A 18 -15.07 4.82 -2.05
N LEU A 19 -14.10 4.12 -2.64
CA LEU A 19 -12.74 4.22 -2.12
C LEU A 19 -12.10 5.42 -2.83
N GLU A 20 -12.11 6.58 -2.17
CA GLU A 20 -11.19 7.66 -2.51
C GLU A 20 -9.78 7.11 -2.27
N GLU A 21 -9.25 6.43 -3.27
CA GLU A 21 -7.94 5.83 -3.24
C GLU A 21 -6.92 6.94 -3.12
N CYS A 22 -6.18 6.94 -2.01
CA CYS A 22 -4.93 7.66 -2.00
C CYS A 22 -4.07 7.19 -3.18
N PRO A 23 -3.37 8.13 -3.86
CA PRO A 23 -2.81 7.90 -5.18
C PRO A 23 -1.97 6.63 -5.17
N GLY A 24 -2.49 5.57 -5.79
CA GLY A 24 -2.05 4.24 -5.38
C GLY A 24 -2.67 3.04 -6.10
N VAL A 25 -3.86 3.18 -6.68
CA VAL A 25 -4.43 2.14 -7.53
C VAL A 25 -4.43 2.62 -8.98
N GLY A 26 -3.64 1.93 -9.80
CA GLY A 26 -3.47 2.17 -11.24
C GLY A 26 -2.43 3.22 -11.61
N HIS A 27 -1.45 2.85 -12.46
CA HIS A 27 -0.41 3.63 -13.21
C HIS A 27 0.35 4.80 -12.53
N LYS A 28 -0.10 5.31 -11.38
CA LYS A 28 0.44 6.42 -10.59
C LYS A 28 1.38 5.95 -9.47
N THR A 29 1.48 4.63 -9.23
CA THR A 29 2.32 4.03 -8.18
C THR A 29 3.80 4.33 -8.32
N ILE A 30 4.33 4.27 -9.54
CA ILE A 30 5.76 4.55 -9.79
C ILE A 30 6.06 6.05 -9.61
N LYS A 31 5.19 6.93 -10.10
CA LYS A 31 5.39 8.39 -9.99
C LYS A 31 5.29 8.88 -8.55
N GLY A 32 4.36 8.33 -7.76
CA GLY A 32 4.21 8.64 -6.34
C GLY A 32 5.48 8.27 -5.55
N ALA A 33 5.95 7.04 -5.68
CA ALA A 33 7.18 6.58 -5.03
C ALA A 33 8.44 7.34 -5.50
N GLN A 34 8.51 7.76 -6.76
CA GLN A 34 9.62 8.56 -7.29
C GLN A 34 9.63 10.00 -6.77
N ALA A 35 8.46 10.58 -6.50
CA ALA A 35 8.33 11.92 -5.92
C ALA A 35 8.59 11.93 -4.41
N SER A 36 8.46 10.79 -3.74
CA SER A 36 8.76 10.65 -2.32
C SER A 36 10.26 10.64 -2.02
N GLU A 37 10.63 11.32 -0.95
CA GLU A 37 12.01 11.35 -0.45
C GLU A 37 12.36 10.05 0.28
N VAL A 38 11.38 9.53 1.03
CA VAL A 38 11.47 8.27 1.76
C VAL A 38 10.39 7.33 1.25
N VAL A 39 10.76 6.09 0.94
CA VAL A 39 9.79 5.03 0.61
C VAL A 39 10.08 3.83 1.49
N ALA A 40 9.09 3.38 2.24
CA ALA A 40 9.22 2.28 3.19
C ALA A 40 7.96 1.42 3.23
N GLN A 41 8.14 0.18 3.69
CA GLN A 41 7.09 -0.70 4.11
C GLN A 41 6.87 -0.53 5.61
N VAL A 42 5.63 -0.26 6.01
CA VAL A 42 5.26 -0.02 7.41
C VAL A 42 3.98 -0.77 7.77
N ILE A 43 3.77 -1.01 9.06
CA ILE A 43 2.49 -1.44 9.64
C ILE A 43 1.96 -0.28 10.45
N LEU A 44 0.72 0.15 10.18
CA LEU A 44 0.06 1.17 11.00
C LEU A 44 -0.40 0.52 12.31
N THR A 45 0.10 0.96 13.46
CA THR A 45 -0.20 0.31 14.75
C THR A 45 -1.25 1.06 15.53
N LYS A 46 -1.22 2.40 15.48
CA LYS A 46 -2.18 3.27 16.18
C LYS A 46 -2.64 4.40 15.28
N LYS A 47 -3.87 4.83 15.49
CA LYS A 47 -4.48 6.01 14.85
C LYS A 47 -4.75 7.04 15.94
N TYR A 48 -4.37 8.28 15.70
CA TYR A 48 -4.66 9.42 16.57
C TYR A 48 -5.80 10.27 15.99
N GLU A 49 -6.19 11.32 16.72
CA GLU A 49 -7.16 12.29 16.23
C GLU A 49 -6.63 13.03 14.99
N SER A 50 -7.55 13.38 14.09
CA SER A 50 -7.20 14.07 12.85
C SER A 50 -6.98 15.56 13.12
N TYR A 51 -5.83 16.08 12.68
CA TYR A 51 -5.52 17.50 12.74
C TYR A 51 -5.58 18.10 11.32
N GLY A 52 -6.62 18.91 11.07
CA GLY A 52 -6.82 19.55 9.77
C GLY A 52 -7.06 18.53 8.65
N ARG A 53 -6.12 18.42 7.70
CA ARG A 53 -6.24 17.54 6.52
C ARG A 53 -5.57 16.18 6.67
N TYR A 54 -4.91 15.94 7.81
CA TYR A 54 -4.10 14.74 8.04
C TYR A 54 -4.50 14.05 9.35
N THR A 55 -4.23 12.77 9.39
CA THR A 55 -4.34 11.92 10.58
C THR A 55 -2.96 11.39 10.93
N GLU A 56 -2.62 11.47 12.21
CA GLU A 56 -1.38 10.90 12.74
C GLU A 56 -1.54 9.41 13.00
N HIS A 57 -0.49 8.66 12.66
CA HIS A 57 -0.41 7.22 12.88
C HIS A 57 0.94 6.84 13.46
N ASP A 58 0.94 6.00 14.50
CA ASP A 58 2.13 5.26 14.89
C ASP A 58 2.38 4.18 13.84
N VAL A 59 3.65 3.97 13.55
CA VAL A 59 4.07 2.96 12.58
C VAL A 59 5.20 2.11 13.10
N GLU A 60 5.13 0.83 12.76
CA GLU A 60 6.23 -0.09 12.87
C GLU A 60 6.85 -0.27 11.49
N GLU A 61 8.11 0.13 11.38
CA GLU A 61 8.87 -0.08 10.17
C GLU A 61 9.17 -1.57 9.94
N GLN A 62 9.07 -1.97 8.67
CA GLN A 62 9.47 -3.31 8.23
C GLN A 62 10.67 -3.26 7.28
N LEU A 63 10.67 -2.36 6.28
CA LEU A 63 11.71 -2.33 5.24
C LEU A 63 11.79 -0.98 4.51
N PHE A 64 13.00 -0.46 4.30
CA PHE A 64 13.24 0.70 3.44
C PHE A 64 13.48 0.32 1.98
N TYR A 65 12.95 1.13 1.08
CA TYR A 65 13.30 1.12 -0.34
C TYR A 65 14.05 2.39 -0.77
N ARG A 66 13.82 3.51 -0.08
CA ARG A 66 14.47 4.79 -0.40
C ARG A 66 14.60 5.71 0.83
N PRO A 67 15.75 6.41 1.00
CA PRO A 67 17.04 6.06 0.39
C PRO A 67 17.58 4.76 1.00
N ALA A 68 18.36 3.99 0.24
CA ALA A 68 18.78 2.64 0.63
C ALA A 68 19.71 2.60 1.87
N ASN A 69 20.30 3.73 2.26
CA ASN A 69 21.18 3.88 3.41
C ASN A 69 20.46 4.41 4.66
N LYS A 70 19.14 4.57 4.64
CA LYS A 70 18.39 4.99 5.81
C LYS A 70 18.24 3.82 6.78
N THR A 71 18.49 4.08 8.06
CA THR A 71 18.49 3.06 9.13
C THR A 71 17.32 3.19 10.09
N SER A 72 16.57 4.30 10.06
CA SER A 72 15.41 4.53 10.91
C SER A 72 14.33 5.37 10.25
N TYR A 73 13.08 4.95 10.41
CA TYR A 73 11.90 5.58 9.83
C TYR A 73 11.20 6.39 10.92
N TYR A 74 10.35 7.32 10.50
CA TYR A 74 9.56 8.10 11.45
C TYR A 74 8.66 7.15 12.22
N SER A 75 8.71 7.18 13.56
CA SER A 75 7.80 6.38 14.39
C SER A 75 6.34 6.85 14.27
N VAL A 76 6.14 8.10 13.84
CA VAL A 76 4.83 8.71 13.58
C VAL A 76 4.81 9.31 12.18
N ILE A 77 3.75 9.02 11.42
CA ILE A 77 3.52 9.60 10.09
C ILE A 77 2.17 10.29 9.99
N LEU A 78 2.09 11.24 9.06
CA LEU A 78 0.89 11.98 8.73
C LEU A 78 0.31 11.45 7.42
N ILE A 79 -0.90 10.91 7.48
CA ILE A 79 -1.62 10.37 6.32
C ILE A 79 -2.81 11.29 6.00
N PRO A 80 -3.01 11.71 4.74
CA PRO A 80 -4.19 12.50 4.36
C PRO A 80 -5.51 11.84 4.77
N ASN A 81 -6.46 12.61 5.30
CA ASN A 81 -7.75 12.08 5.78
C ASN A 81 -8.58 11.40 4.70
N ARG A 82 -8.33 11.73 3.42
CA ARG A 82 -8.93 11.07 2.26
C ARG A 82 -8.45 9.62 2.08
N CYS A 83 -7.32 9.23 2.68
CA CYS A 83 -6.83 7.85 2.61
C CYS A 83 -7.63 6.97 3.56
N ASN A 84 -8.32 5.97 3.02
CA ASN A 84 -8.93 4.94 3.84
C ASN A 84 -7.88 3.89 4.24
N VAL A 85 -7.27 4.09 5.41
CA VAL A 85 -6.24 3.21 5.97
C VAL A 85 -6.72 2.55 7.27
N THR A 86 -6.24 1.34 7.51
CA THR A 86 -6.63 0.52 8.66
C THR A 86 -5.39 0.15 9.46
N THR A 87 -5.48 0.23 10.79
CA THR A 87 -4.43 -0.27 11.68
C THR A 87 -4.30 -1.80 11.57
N GLY A 88 -3.11 -2.33 11.84
CA GLY A 88 -2.76 -3.75 11.67
C GLY A 88 -2.51 -4.17 10.22
N ILE A 89 -2.72 -3.29 9.24
CA ILE A 89 -2.44 -3.56 7.84
C ILE A 89 -1.07 -3.02 7.44
N ARG A 90 -0.42 -3.76 6.55
CA ARG A 90 0.88 -3.40 5.99
C ARG A 90 0.69 -2.52 4.75
N TYR A 91 1.42 -1.42 4.70
CA TYR A 91 1.39 -0.46 3.59
C TYR A 91 2.79 -0.21 3.04
N LEU A 92 2.86 0.14 1.76
CA LEU A 92 3.97 0.86 1.19
C LEU A 92 3.64 2.35 1.25
N VAL A 93 4.49 3.10 1.93
CA VAL A 93 4.31 4.53 2.17
C VAL A 93 5.46 5.31 1.55
N GLY A 94 5.13 6.45 0.96
CA GLY A 94 6.08 7.37 0.37
C GLY A 94 5.87 8.76 0.95
N CYS A 95 6.91 9.28 1.61
CA CYS A 95 6.82 10.46 2.46
C CYS A 95 7.90 11.49 2.15
N ASN A 96 7.63 12.73 2.52
CA ASN A 96 8.59 13.83 2.52
C ASN A 96 9.42 13.86 3.82
N LEU A 97 10.34 14.82 3.94
CA LEU A 97 11.15 15.01 5.17
C LEU A 97 10.35 15.40 6.41
N GLY A 98 9.16 15.97 6.24
CA GLY A 98 8.24 16.35 7.30
C GLY A 98 7.17 15.29 7.53
N ASN A 99 7.57 14.01 7.54
CA ASN A 99 6.78 12.81 7.87
C ASN A 99 5.37 12.69 7.25
N THR A 100 5.10 13.46 6.20
CA THR A 100 3.82 13.48 5.50
C THR A 100 3.87 12.50 4.35
N CYS A 101 2.92 11.58 4.33
CA CYS A 101 2.90 10.44 3.43
C CYS A 101 1.70 10.54 2.48
N ASP A 102 1.91 11.19 1.34
CA ASP A 102 0.86 11.32 0.32
C ASP A 102 0.74 10.09 -0.58
N TYR A 103 1.78 9.25 -0.62
CA TYR A 103 1.75 7.96 -1.29
C TYR A 103 1.51 6.86 -0.26
N VAL A 104 0.34 6.22 -0.30
CA VAL A 104 -0.03 5.15 0.63
C VAL A 104 -0.78 4.07 -0.13
N VAL A 105 -0.19 2.86 -0.22
CA VAL A 105 -0.83 1.71 -0.88
C VAL A 105 -0.75 0.47 0.00
N PRO A 106 -1.82 -0.34 0.08
CA PRO A 106 -1.74 -1.63 0.75
C PRO A 106 -0.61 -2.46 0.15
N PHE A 107 0.24 -3.03 1.01
CA PHE A 107 1.30 -3.90 0.56
C PHE A 107 0.71 -5.29 0.28
N THR A 108 0.41 -5.56 -0.99
CA THR A 108 0.05 -6.90 -1.45
C THR A 108 1.32 -7.60 -1.94
N ILE A 109 1.63 -8.78 -1.40
CA ILE A 109 2.61 -9.69 -1.99
C ILE A 109 2.00 -10.18 -3.30
N THR A 110 2.21 -9.45 -4.38
CA THR A 110 1.83 -9.95 -5.70
C THR A 110 2.74 -11.14 -5.99
N PRO A 111 2.22 -12.36 -6.23
CA PRO A 111 3.06 -13.49 -6.58
C PRO A 111 3.92 -13.09 -7.78
N ARG A 112 5.25 -13.18 -7.62
CA ARG A 112 6.20 -12.87 -8.68
C ARG A 112 5.79 -13.69 -9.91
N ARG A 113 5.32 -13.02 -10.96
CA ARG A 113 5.05 -13.70 -12.23
C ARG A 113 6.35 -14.39 -12.62
N LYS A 114 6.34 -15.73 -12.67
CA LYS A 114 7.50 -16.50 -13.16
C LYS A 114 7.87 -15.89 -14.51
N PRO A 115 9.15 -15.55 -14.75
CA PRO A 115 9.55 -15.13 -16.08
C PRO A 115 9.08 -16.21 -17.05
N LYS A 116 8.29 -15.83 -18.06
CA LYS A 116 8.01 -16.73 -19.19
C LYS A 116 9.38 -17.18 -19.67
N ASN A 117 9.65 -18.49 -19.61
CA ASN A 117 10.86 -19.08 -20.15
C ASN A 117 11.15 -18.40 -21.48
N MET A 118 12.27 -17.68 -21.56
CA MET A 118 12.80 -17.21 -22.83
C MET A 118 12.96 -18.47 -23.67
N THR A 119 12.09 -18.63 -24.66
CA THR A 119 12.27 -19.64 -25.69
C THR A 119 13.56 -19.24 -26.39
N MET A 120 14.67 -19.91 -26.06
CA MET A 120 15.90 -19.79 -26.82
C MET A 120 15.55 -20.21 -28.25
N SER A 121 15.36 -19.23 -29.12
CA SER A 121 15.37 -19.44 -30.55
C SER A 121 16.83 -19.73 -30.92
N SER A 122 17.20 -21.00 -30.82
CA SER A 122 18.34 -21.54 -31.56
C SER A 122 18.01 -21.38 -33.03
N LYS A 123 18.67 -20.44 -33.71
CA LYS A 123 18.75 -20.44 -35.17
C LYS A 123 20.08 -21.08 -35.54
N HIS A 124 19.91 -22.15 -36.32
CA HIS A 124 20.92 -22.84 -37.12
C HIS A 124 21.76 -21.88 -37.95
#